data_AF-A0A1Q7ED95-F1
#
_entry.id   AF-A0A1Q7ED95-F1
#
_cell.length_a   1.000
_cell.length_b   1.000
_cell.length_c   1.000
_cell.angle_alpha   90.00
_cell.angle_beta   90.00
_cell.angle_gamma   90.00
#
_symmetry.space_group_name_H-M   'P 1'
#
loop_
_entity.id
_entity.type
_entity.pdbx_description
1 polymer ?
#
loop_
_entity_poly.entity_id
_entity_poly.type
_entity_poly.pdbx_seq_one_letter_code
_entity_poly.pdbx_strand_id
1 'polypeptide(L)'
;MADLRAFVAAVRKELRQVRRYPTLLLSILFWPVLLPTAWVLMGRAYSGNDPQALAAFAQRAGSPQVAGFVFVGYAMYMWLSTLLWGPGTALRTEQVRGSLEAVFLTPASRLVPLFGPGAANILPASLNFVVMGVALWLLFGFVPTFQATLWTLVIIVLGVPAMYAIGALFAASVLRFGEVGPVVQLVRGIFVLACGITFPVAMLPGWAQVSAWLLPPTYIVEDIRRVLLQGAGPADVTEHVILVLAMAVITAGDAEPLLIGDVRAALAIARKDIRNLSRYRIAVASMAFTPLYQFVIPAFLFGAAFAVNGRAAGLTATLGTDDLTGFIFLGGVVAGIVSTAFWGMAMSIRNEMDMGTLEPSWLTPTSHEMFVIGRAIGGMLFLILTQAALFLFGILFMGLRLRPEMLLALPAVLLALLSMVGIAYLLAGIVLLIREANFFIDTANFLFVTISGVSFPVTLLPGVLQPIALALPTTYAVDILRVQALGARPLFGVGIEYGLLVAGTAIAYPLGRWAFARAERTMRRRGMLSQY
;
A
#
# COMPACT_ATOMS: atom_id res chain seq x y z
N MET A 1 14.22 12.83 -35.73
CA MET A 1 15.44 12.24 -35.10
C MET A 1 15.80 12.87 -33.75
N ALA A 2 15.65 14.18 -33.56
CA ALA A 2 15.95 14.85 -32.28
C ALA A 2 15.08 14.34 -31.11
N ASP A 3 13.77 14.23 -31.30
CA ASP A 3 12.85 13.72 -30.26
C ASP A 3 13.13 12.27 -29.85
N LEU A 4 13.46 11.41 -30.81
CA LEU A 4 13.84 10.03 -30.52
C LEU A 4 15.12 9.95 -29.66
N ARG A 5 16.11 10.80 -29.95
CA ARG A 5 17.34 10.89 -29.13
C ARG A 5 17.04 11.43 -27.73
N ALA A 6 16.17 12.43 -27.62
CA ALA A 6 15.74 12.99 -26.33
C ALA A 6 14.97 11.95 -25.49
N PHE A 7 14.08 11.19 -26.13
CA PHE A 7 13.35 10.08 -25.51
C PHE A 7 14.29 8.99 -24.99
N VAL A 8 15.24 8.53 -25.81
CA VAL A 8 16.24 7.56 -25.38
C VAL A 8 17.11 8.10 -24.24
N ALA A 9 17.45 9.39 -24.25
CA ALA A 9 18.20 10.02 -23.16
C ALA A 9 17.39 10.06 -21.85
N ALA A 10 16.10 10.39 -21.91
CA ALA A 10 15.20 10.35 -20.75
C ALA A 10 15.10 8.93 -20.17
N VAL A 11 14.89 7.91 -21.02
CA VAL A 11 14.85 6.50 -20.59
C VAL A 11 16.18 6.09 -19.95
N ARG A 12 17.31 6.47 -20.55
CA ARG A 12 18.64 6.16 -20.01
C ARG A 12 18.89 6.83 -18.66
N LYS A 13 18.39 8.05 -18.44
CA LYS A 13 18.48 8.74 -17.14
C LYS A 13 17.79 7.93 -16.05
N GLU A 14 16.56 7.50 -16.29
CA GLU A 14 15.78 6.72 -15.32
C GLU A 14 16.45 5.37 -14.98
N LEU A 15 16.90 4.62 -16.00
CA LEU A 15 17.61 3.36 -15.78
C LEU A 15 18.93 3.53 -15.01
N ARG A 16 19.64 4.65 -15.19
CA ARG A 16 20.82 4.98 -14.39
C ARG A 16 20.46 5.26 -12.94
N GLN A 17 19.31 5.87 -12.66
CA GLN A 17 18.85 6.09 -11.28
C GLN A 17 18.59 4.75 -10.60
N VAL A 18 17.83 3.85 -11.23
CA VAL A 18 17.55 2.50 -10.70
C VAL A 18 18.85 1.74 -10.41
N ARG A 19 19.85 1.81 -11.31
CA ARG A 19 21.16 1.19 -11.10
C ARG A 19 21.96 1.85 -9.97
N ARG A 20 21.85 3.16 -9.77
CA ARG A 20 22.61 3.92 -8.77
C ARG A 20 22.04 3.76 -7.36
N TYR A 21 20.73 3.54 -7.24
CA TYR A 21 20.04 3.40 -5.96
C TYR A 21 19.56 1.94 -5.78
N PRO A 22 20.40 1.06 -5.16
CA PRO A 22 20.09 -0.36 -5.04
C PRO A 22 18.81 -0.66 -4.24
N THR A 23 18.37 0.27 -3.38
CA THR A 23 17.09 0.19 -2.66
C THR A 23 15.88 0.13 -3.60
N LEU A 24 15.94 0.77 -4.77
CA LEU A 24 14.90 0.67 -5.80
C LEU A 24 14.86 -0.73 -6.41
N LEU A 25 16.01 -1.38 -6.60
CA LEU A 25 16.09 -2.78 -7.04
C LEU A 25 15.57 -3.73 -5.96
N LEU A 26 15.90 -3.49 -4.69
CA LEU A 26 15.36 -4.28 -3.58
C LEU A 26 13.83 -4.18 -3.52
N SER A 27 13.26 -3.00 -3.79
CA SER A 27 11.81 -2.80 -3.84
C SER A 27 11.14 -3.68 -4.90
N ILE A 28 11.76 -3.82 -6.07
CA ILE A 28 11.29 -4.67 -7.19
C ILE A 28 11.36 -6.17 -6.84
N LEU A 29 12.25 -6.57 -5.95
CA LEU A 29 12.34 -7.97 -5.50
C LEU A 29 11.43 -8.25 -4.29
N PHE A 30 11.21 -7.26 -3.43
CA PHE A 30 10.57 -7.43 -2.14
C PHE A 30 9.04 -7.34 -2.22
N TRP A 31 8.51 -6.25 -2.77
CA TRP A 31 7.07 -5.97 -2.76
C TRP A 31 6.23 -6.96 -3.57
N PRO A 32 6.65 -7.37 -4.78
CA PRO A 32 5.85 -8.31 -5.57
C PRO A 32 5.77 -9.71 -4.94
N VAL A 33 6.68 -10.05 -4.03
CA VAL A 33 6.62 -11.31 -3.27
C VAL A 33 5.74 -11.14 -2.04
N LEU A 34 6.02 -10.13 -1.22
CA LEU A 34 5.47 -10.05 0.12
C LEU A 34 4.03 -9.59 0.20
N LEU A 35 3.63 -8.62 -0.63
CA LEU A 35 2.25 -8.13 -0.63
C LEU A 35 1.25 -9.26 -0.95
N PRO A 36 1.36 -9.98 -2.08
CA PRO A 36 0.42 -11.06 -2.35
C PRO A 36 0.58 -12.22 -1.36
N THR A 37 1.80 -12.55 -0.91
CA THR A 37 2.01 -13.62 0.08
C THR A 37 1.25 -13.36 1.37
N ALA A 38 1.27 -12.13 1.90
CA ALA A 38 0.51 -11.77 3.10
C ALA A 38 -1.00 -11.95 2.89
N TRP A 39 -1.51 -11.63 1.70
CA TRP A 39 -2.92 -11.83 1.36
C TRP A 39 -3.29 -13.30 1.15
N VAL A 40 -2.37 -14.14 0.65
CA VAL A 40 -2.60 -15.58 0.60
C VAL A 40 -2.65 -16.19 2.01
N LEU A 41 -1.77 -15.75 2.92
CA LEU A 41 -1.82 -16.17 4.34
C LEU A 41 -3.12 -15.70 5.02
N MET A 42 -3.57 -14.49 4.70
CA MET A 42 -4.88 -13.98 5.13
C MET A 42 -6.03 -14.83 4.61
N GLY A 43 -5.97 -15.28 3.35
CA GLY A 43 -6.95 -16.20 2.77
C GLY A 43 -6.98 -17.55 3.48
N ARG A 44 -5.81 -18.09 3.87
CA ARG A 44 -5.71 -19.30 4.71
C ARG A 44 -6.32 -19.09 6.10
N ALA A 45 -6.16 -17.90 6.68
CA ALA A 45 -6.79 -17.57 7.95
C ALA A 45 -8.31 -17.54 7.86
N TYR A 46 -8.84 -16.91 6.81
CA TYR A 46 -10.27 -16.74 6.61
C TYR A 46 -10.98 -18.02 6.19
N SER A 47 -10.29 -18.87 5.42
CA SER A 47 -10.81 -20.20 5.09
C SER A 47 -10.62 -21.21 6.22
N GLY A 48 -9.59 -21.06 7.07
CA GLY A 48 -9.19 -22.08 8.03
C GLY A 48 -8.78 -23.40 7.37
N ASN A 49 -8.49 -23.37 6.07
CA ASN A 49 -8.39 -24.53 5.17
C ASN A 49 -9.63 -25.45 5.20
N ASP A 50 -10.80 -24.92 5.56
CA ASP A 50 -12.07 -25.64 5.49
C ASP A 50 -12.46 -25.86 4.00
N PRO A 51 -12.71 -27.11 3.57
CA PRO A 51 -13.17 -27.41 2.22
C PRO A 51 -14.43 -26.62 1.81
N GLN A 52 -15.36 -26.34 2.73
CA GLN A 52 -16.57 -25.58 2.40
C GLN A 52 -16.27 -24.11 2.12
N ALA A 53 -15.39 -23.50 2.91
CA ALA A 53 -14.96 -22.12 2.72
C ALA A 53 -14.17 -21.95 1.42
N LEU A 54 -13.30 -22.91 1.09
CA LEU A 54 -12.56 -22.93 -0.17
C LEU A 54 -13.48 -23.16 -1.37
N ALA A 55 -14.51 -24.01 -1.25
CA ALA A 55 -15.52 -24.19 -2.29
C ALA A 55 -16.36 -22.92 -2.50
N ALA A 56 -16.73 -22.22 -1.42
CA ALA A 56 -17.45 -20.96 -1.49
C ALA A 56 -16.61 -19.87 -2.17
N PHE A 57 -15.30 -19.81 -1.89
CA PHE A 57 -14.39 -18.96 -2.64
C PHE A 57 -14.33 -19.35 -4.11
N ALA A 58 -14.14 -20.64 -4.41
CA ALA A 58 -14.03 -21.14 -5.78
C ALA A 58 -15.26 -20.81 -6.63
N GLN A 59 -16.46 -20.92 -6.07
CA GLN A 59 -17.71 -20.55 -6.75
C GLN A 59 -17.77 -19.08 -7.11
N ARG A 60 -17.24 -18.20 -6.25
CA ARG A 60 -17.33 -16.75 -6.44
C ARG A 60 -16.14 -16.17 -7.22
N ALA A 61 -14.98 -16.80 -7.13
CA ALA A 61 -13.74 -16.40 -7.79
C ALA A 61 -13.50 -17.11 -9.14
N GLY A 62 -14.28 -18.17 -9.43
CA GLY A 62 -14.11 -19.00 -10.62
C GLY A 62 -12.94 -19.97 -10.57
N SER A 63 -12.20 -20.05 -9.45
CA SER A 63 -11.08 -20.99 -9.30
C SER A 63 -10.82 -21.33 -7.82
N PRO A 64 -10.48 -22.58 -7.48
CA PRO A 64 -10.02 -22.94 -6.14
C PRO A 64 -8.62 -22.40 -5.82
N GLN A 65 -7.89 -21.89 -6.82
CA GLN A 65 -6.49 -21.48 -6.68
C GLN A 65 -6.34 -20.08 -6.06
N VAL A 66 -6.51 -19.98 -4.74
CA VAL A 66 -6.44 -18.71 -3.99
C VAL A 66 -5.12 -17.96 -4.26
N ALA A 67 -3.98 -18.67 -4.24
CA ALA A 67 -2.67 -18.04 -4.46
C ALA A 67 -2.56 -17.41 -5.85
N GLY A 68 -2.94 -18.15 -6.90
CA GLY A 68 -2.95 -17.64 -8.27
C GLY A 68 -3.89 -16.43 -8.42
N PHE A 69 -5.08 -16.49 -7.82
CA PHE A 69 -6.05 -15.40 -7.84
C PHE A 69 -5.49 -14.10 -7.24
N VAL A 70 -4.85 -14.20 -6.08
CA VAL A 70 -4.25 -13.07 -5.35
C VAL A 70 -3.04 -12.51 -6.08
N PHE A 71 -2.15 -13.37 -6.59
CA PHE A 71 -0.96 -12.93 -7.32
C PHE A 71 -1.31 -12.20 -8.62
N VAL A 72 -2.25 -12.72 -9.41
CA VAL A 72 -2.73 -12.03 -10.63
C VAL A 72 -3.31 -10.66 -10.28
N GLY A 73 -4.13 -10.61 -9.22
CA GLY A 73 -4.67 -9.36 -8.69
C GLY A 73 -3.59 -8.34 -8.33
N TYR A 74 -2.60 -8.76 -7.53
CA TYR A 74 -1.49 -7.90 -7.13
C TYR A 74 -0.60 -7.48 -8.31
N ALA A 75 -0.48 -8.30 -9.35
CA ALA A 75 0.26 -7.94 -10.55
C ALA A 75 -0.43 -6.75 -11.26
N MET A 76 -1.76 -6.79 -11.35
CA MET A 76 -2.56 -5.66 -11.84
C MET A 76 -2.45 -4.44 -10.91
N TYR A 77 -2.49 -4.62 -9.58
CA TYR A 77 -2.28 -3.52 -8.64
C TYR A 77 -0.93 -2.82 -8.83
N MET A 78 0.15 -3.59 -8.95
CA MET A 78 1.51 -3.07 -9.13
C MET A 78 1.63 -2.32 -10.46
N TRP A 79 1.05 -2.87 -11.53
CA TRP A 79 1.03 -2.22 -12.84
C TRP A 79 0.26 -0.90 -12.81
N LEU A 80 -0.96 -0.91 -12.27
CA LEU A 80 -1.79 0.29 -12.08
C LEU A 80 -1.07 1.33 -11.21
N SER A 81 -0.49 0.91 -10.09
CA SER A 81 0.23 1.79 -9.17
C SER A 81 1.42 2.47 -9.86
N THR A 82 2.17 1.73 -10.67
CA THR A 82 3.31 2.28 -11.42
C THR A 82 2.87 3.34 -12.42
N LEU A 83 1.69 3.17 -13.04
CA LEU A 83 1.16 4.12 -14.01
C LEU A 83 0.63 5.39 -13.35
N LEU A 84 -0.15 5.26 -12.28
CA LEU A 84 -0.71 6.40 -11.55
C LEU A 84 0.38 7.25 -10.89
N TRP A 85 1.43 6.60 -10.36
CA TRP A 85 2.58 7.27 -9.77
C TRP A 85 3.67 7.60 -10.80
N GLY A 86 3.54 7.25 -12.08
CA GLY A 86 4.63 7.40 -13.05
C GLY A 86 4.77 8.84 -13.60
N PRO A 87 4.22 9.15 -14.79
CA PRO A 87 4.48 10.43 -15.46
C PRO A 87 4.17 11.68 -14.65
N GLY A 88 3.07 11.67 -13.88
CA GLY A 88 2.66 12.82 -13.06
C GLY A 88 3.65 13.17 -11.96
N THR A 89 4.25 12.18 -11.30
CA THR A 89 5.24 12.44 -10.25
C THR A 89 6.62 12.74 -10.83
N ALA A 90 6.96 12.17 -11.98
CA ALA A 90 8.18 12.50 -12.68
C ALA A 90 8.20 13.99 -13.02
N LEU A 91 7.11 14.51 -13.60
CA LEU A 91 6.96 15.94 -13.88
C LEU A 91 7.00 16.78 -12.60
N ARG A 92 6.32 16.35 -11.54
CA ARG A 92 6.39 17.04 -10.24
C ARG A 92 7.81 17.06 -9.66
N THR A 93 8.55 15.99 -9.82
CA THR A 93 9.94 15.89 -9.33
C THR A 93 10.84 16.85 -10.08
N GLU A 94 10.67 16.98 -11.41
CA GLU A 94 11.37 17.99 -12.19
C GLU A 94 10.98 19.42 -11.79
N GLN A 95 9.71 19.67 -11.41
CA GLN A 95 9.29 20.97 -10.86
C GLN A 95 9.98 21.27 -9.53
N VAL A 96 9.96 20.31 -8.59
CA VAL A 96 10.56 20.49 -7.25
C VAL A 96 12.07 20.70 -7.35
N ARG A 97 12.72 20.08 -8.34
CA ARG A 97 14.16 20.27 -8.63
C ARG A 97 14.47 21.56 -9.39
N GLY A 98 13.46 22.30 -9.86
CA GLY A 98 13.64 23.51 -10.68
C GLY A 98 14.21 23.24 -12.07
N SER A 99 14.09 22.01 -12.58
CA SER A 99 14.60 21.62 -13.90
C SER A 99 13.52 21.57 -14.99
N LEU A 100 12.22 21.63 -14.62
CA LEU A 100 11.12 21.51 -15.57
C LEU A 100 11.18 22.59 -16.65
N GLU A 101 11.42 23.84 -16.26
CA GLU A 101 11.51 24.99 -17.17
C GLU A 101 12.63 24.79 -18.19
N ALA A 102 13.79 24.35 -17.74
CA ALA A 102 14.93 24.05 -18.62
C ALA A 102 14.60 22.92 -19.60
N VAL A 103 13.90 21.87 -19.15
CA VAL A 103 13.45 20.77 -20.02
C VAL A 103 12.46 21.27 -21.07
N PHE A 104 11.53 22.16 -20.70
CA PHE A 104 10.50 22.68 -21.62
C PHE A 104 11.03 23.76 -22.58
N LEU A 105 12.18 24.36 -22.29
CA LEU A 105 12.89 25.27 -23.20
C LEU A 105 13.72 24.52 -24.26
N THR A 106 13.94 23.21 -24.09
CA THR A 106 14.60 22.41 -25.12
C THR A 106 13.69 22.29 -26.36
N PRO A 107 14.27 22.14 -27.57
CA PRO A 107 13.47 21.92 -28.79
C PRO A 107 12.79 20.53 -28.84
N ALA A 108 12.85 19.75 -27.77
CA ALA A 108 12.23 18.43 -27.71
C ALA A 108 10.72 18.53 -27.45
N SER A 109 9.96 17.62 -28.04
CA SER A 109 8.52 17.51 -27.81
C SER A 109 8.18 17.34 -26.33
N ARG A 110 7.09 17.98 -25.87
CA ARG A 110 6.54 17.83 -24.51
C ARG A 110 6.10 16.40 -24.20
N LEU A 111 5.91 15.57 -25.22
CA LEU A 111 5.64 14.14 -25.08
C LEU A 111 6.84 13.37 -24.52
N VAL A 112 8.06 13.85 -24.73
CA VAL A 112 9.29 13.20 -24.25
C VAL A 112 9.36 13.12 -22.72
N PRO A 113 9.25 14.23 -21.96
CA PRO A 113 9.24 14.16 -20.50
C PRO A 113 7.99 13.47 -19.93
N LEU A 114 6.89 13.43 -20.68
CA LEU A 114 5.66 12.76 -20.27
C LEU A 114 5.74 11.23 -20.42
N PHE A 115 6.17 10.73 -21.58
CA PHE A 115 6.16 9.29 -21.89
C PHE A 115 7.52 8.60 -21.67
N GLY A 116 8.63 9.35 -21.63
CA GLY A 116 9.96 8.82 -21.37
C GLY A 116 10.07 8.04 -20.05
N PRO A 117 9.61 8.59 -18.91
CA PRO A 117 9.57 7.85 -17.64
C PRO A 117 8.69 6.60 -17.71
N GLY A 118 7.56 6.68 -18.41
CA GLY A 118 6.66 5.54 -18.60
C GLY A 118 7.35 4.39 -19.35
N ALA A 119 8.10 4.68 -20.41
CA ALA A 119 8.83 3.66 -21.16
C ALA A 119 9.99 3.06 -20.36
N ALA A 120 10.68 3.85 -19.53
CA ALA A 120 11.72 3.35 -18.65
C ALA A 120 11.20 2.33 -17.62
N ASN A 121 9.93 2.45 -17.21
CA ASN A 121 9.27 1.56 -16.27
C ASN A 121 8.90 0.19 -16.86
N ILE A 122 8.93 0.00 -18.18
CA ILE A 122 8.60 -1.29 -18.81
C ILE A 122 9.54 -2.39 -18.28
N LEU A 123 10.85 -2.14 -18.23
CA LEU A 123 11.82 -3.14 -17.77
C LEU A 123 11.63 -3.52 -16.28
N PRO A 124 11.56 -2.56 -15.33
CA PRO A 124 11.20 -2.84 -13.94
C PRO A 124 9.84 -3.56 -13.79
N ALA A 125 8.83 -3.16 -14.55
CA ALA A 125 7.51 -3.79 -14.52
C ALA A 125 7.58 -5.26 -14.97
N SER A 126 8.28 -5.54 -16.08
CA SER A 126 8.52 -6.93 -16.53
C SER A 126 9.25 -7.75 -15.48
N LEU A 127 10.24 -7.18 -14.79
CA LEU A 127 10.93 -7.88 -13.70
C LEU A 127 9.98 -8.18 -12.53
N ASN A 128 9.07 -7.26 -12.17
CA ASN A 128 8.05 -7.52 -11.15
C ASN A 128 7.21 -8.75 -11.52
N PHE A 129 6.70 -8.85 -12.76
CA PHE A 129 5.92 -10.02 -13.19
C PHE A 129 6.71 -11.33 -13.11
N VAL A 130 7.99 -11.32 -13.48
CA VAL A 130 8.87 -12.49 -13.36
C VAL A 130 9.06 -12.88 -11.90
N VAL A 131 9.36 -11.93 -11.03
CA VAL A 131 9.51 -12.15 -9.58
C VAL A 131 8.24 -12.73 -8.98
N MET A 132 7.07 -12.21 -9.36
CA MET A 132 5.77 -12.73 -8.92
C MET A 132 5.53 -14.17 -9.38
N GLY A 133 5.82 -14.48 -10.65
CA GLY A 133 5.69 -15.84 -11.18
C GLY A 133 6.60 -16.83 -10.45
N VAL A 134 7.87 -16.45 -10.22
CA VAL A 134 8.83 -17.27 -9.47
C VAL A 134 8.40 -17.44 -8.02
N ALA A 135 7.91 -16.39 -7.36
CA ALA A 135 7.42 -16.49 -5.99
C ALA A 135 6.16 -17.34 -5.88
N LEU A 136 5.23 -17.21 -6.83
CA LEU A 136 4.03 -18.04 -6.89
C LEU A 136 4.38 -19.53 -7.05
N TRP A 137 5.41 -19.84 -7.86
CA TRP A 137 5.94 -21.19 -7.99
C TRP A 137 6.63 -21.68 -6.72
N LEU A 138 7.62 -20.93 -6.20
CA LEU A 138 8.45 -21.39 -5.08
C LEU A 138 7.69 -21.47 -3.75
N LEU A 139 6.78 -20.52 -3.49
CA LEU A 139 6.08 -20.42 -2.20
C LEU A 139 4.76 -21.20 -2.16
N PHE A 140 4.10 -21.36 -3.32
CA PHE A 140 2.76 -21.93 -3.39
C PHE A 140 2.64 -23.10 -4.38
N GLY A 141 3.73 -23.48 -5.04
CA GLY A 141 3.77 -24.66 -5.93
C GLY A 141 2.96 -24.51 -7.21
N PHE A 142 2.48 -23.30 -7.55
CA PHE A 142 1.67 -23.08 -8.74
C PHE A 142 2.57 -22.83 -9.95
N VAL A 143 2.45 -23.69 -10.95
CA VAL A 143 3.14 -23.57 -12.24
C VAL A 143 2.09 -23.45 -13.33
N PRO A 144 1.96 -22.28 -13.99
CA PRO A 144 1.06 -22.14 -15.12
C PRO A 144 1.57 -22.96 -16.32
N THR A 145 0.65 -23.42 -17.16
CA THR A 145 1.04 -24.08 -18.41
C THR A 145 1.74 -23.08 -19.34
N PHE A 146 2.57 -23.59 -20.26
CA PHE A 146 3.26 -22.75 -21.24
C PHE A 146 2.26 -21.92 -22.06
N GLN A 147 1.17 -22.55 -22.51
CA GLN A 147 0.11 -21.90 -23.27
C GLN A 147 -0.58 -20.80 -22.46
N ALA A 148 -0.93 -21.05 -21.20
CA ALA A 148 -1.57 -20.04 -20.35
C ALA A 148 -0.64 -18.85 -20.08
N THR A 149 0.66 -19.13 -19.91
CA THR A 149 1.70 -18.09 -19.76
C THR A 149 1.81 -17.23 -21.02
N LEU A 150 1.84 -17.85 -22.20
CA LEU A 150 1.91 -17.14 -23.48
C LEU A 150 0.71 -16.22 -23.68
N TRP A 151 -0.51 -16.71 -23.45
CA TRP A 151 -1.72 -15.90 -23.59
C TRP A 151 -1.81 -14.78 -22.55
N THR A 152 -1.31 -15.02 -21.33
CA THR A 152 -1.17 -13.96 -20.32
C THR A 152 -0.27 -12.83 -20.81
N LEU A 153 0.87 -13.15 -21.45
CA LEU A 153 1.75 -12.14 -22.02
C LEU A 153 1.07 -11.36 -23.16
N VAL A 154 0.29 -12.05 -24.00
CA VAL A 154 -0.50 -11.39 -25.06
C VAL A 154 -1.51 -10.42 -24.45
N ILE A 155 -2.29 -10.83 -23.44
CA ILE A 155 -3.25 -9.96 -22.75
C ILE A 155 -2.56 -8.75 -22.13
N ILE A 156 -1.40 -8.92 -21.48
CA ILE A 156 -0.62 -7.82 -20.92
C ILE A 156 -0.21 -6.85 -22.02
N VAL A 157 0.37 -7.33 -23.12
CA VAL A 157 0.82 -6.49 -24.23
C VAL A 157 -0.35 -5.70 -24.85
N LEU A 158 -1.49 -6.36 -25.05
CA LEU A 158 -2.69 -5.72 -25.60
C LEU A 158 -3.36 -4.76 -24.60
N GLY A 159 -3.17 -4.96 -23.29
CA GLY A 159 -3.63 -4.06 -22.24
C GLY A 159 -2.79 -2.80 -22.08
N VAL A 160 -1.53 -2.78 -22.54
CA VAL A 160 -0.60 -1.62 -22.43
C VAL A 160 -1.22 -0.31 -22.93
N PRO A 161 -1.81 -0.22 -24.12
CA PRO A 161 -2.41 1.03 -24.61
C PRO A 161 -3.50 1.58 -23.67
N ALA A 162 -4.42 0.73 -23.20
CA ALA A 162 -5.50 1.15 -22.30
C ALA A 162 -4.94 1.64 -20.95
N MET A 163 -3.95 0.92 -20.42
CA MET A 163 -3.30 1.25 -19.15
C MET A 163 -2.51 2.56 -19.23
N TYR A 164 -1.80 2.80 -20.34
CA TYR A 164 -1.09 4.06 -20.57
C TYR A 164 -2.03 5.23 -20.83
N ALA A 165 -3.16 5.02 -21.50
CA ALA A 165 -4.17 6.06 -21.70
C ALA A 165 -4.75 6.55 -20.36
N ILE A 166 -5.06 5.64 -19.42
CA ILE A 166 -5.46 5.99 -18.05
C ILE A 166 -4.36 6.79 -17.34
N GLY A 167 -3.09 6.35 -17.45
CA GLY A 167 -1.96 7.06 -16.87
C GLY A 167 -1.74 8.47 -17.44
N ALA A 168 -1.96 8.65 -18.74
CA ALA A 168 -1.84 9.94 -19.43
C ALA A 168 -2.96 10.92 -19.01
N LEU A 169 -4.22 10.46 -18.98
CA LEU A 169 -5.36 11.23 -18.47
C LEU A 169 -5.10 11.69 -17.03
N PHE A 170 -4.52 10.81 -16.23
CA PHE A 170 -4.16 11.13 -14.86
C PHE A 170 -3.02 12.16 -14.78
N ALA A 171 -1.95 11.99 -15.57
CA ALA A 171 -0.85 12.95 -15.61
C ALA A 171 -1.30 14.36 -16.05
N ALA A 172 -2.24 14.46 -16.98
CA ALA A 172 -2.86 15.72 -17.38
C ALA A 172 -3.62 16.38 -16.21
N SER A 173 -4.36 15.57 -15.43
CA SER A 173 -5.06 16.06 -14.24
C SER A 173 -4.07 16.59 -13.20
N VAL A 174 -2.98 15.88 -12.97
CA VAL A 174 -1.92 16.27 -12.03
C VAL A 174 -1.31 17.63 -12.36
N LEU A 175 -1.04 17.91 -13.63
CA LEU A 175 -0.53 19.21 -14.08
C LEU A 175 -1.50 20.36 -13.78
N ARG A 176 -2.79 20.08 -13.63
CA ARG A 176 -3.85 21.06 -13.36
C ARG A 176 -4.07 21.34 -11.87
N PHE A 177 -3.82 20.36 -10.98
CA PHE A 177 -4.24 20.43 -9.58
C PHE A 177 -3.14 20.75 -8.56
N GLY A 178 -1.86 20.81 -8.95
CA GLY A 178 -0.73 21.25 -8.11
C GLY A 178 -0.33 20.29 -6.98
N GLU A 179 -1.28 19.57 -6.36
CA GLU A 179 -1.06 18.50 -5.39
C GLU A 179 -1.40 17.12 -5.97
N VAL A 180 -0.34 16.38 -6.32
CA VAL A 180 -0.44 15.08 -6.99
C VAL A 180 -0.94 13.98 -6.04
N GLY A 181 -0.46 13.99 -4.81
CA GLY A 181 -0.59 12.88 -3.86
C GLY A 181 -2.04 12.47 -3.54
N PRO A 182 -2.87 13.37 -2.96
CA PRO A 182 -4.24 13.03 -2.59
C PRO A 182 -5.10 12.57 -3.78
N VAL A 183 -4.91 13.19 -4.95
CA VAL A 183 -5.63 12.84 -6.18
C VAL A 183 -5.23 11.45 -6.67
N VAL A 184 -3.92 11.13 -6.68
CA VAL A 184 -3.44 9.76 -7.00
C VAL A 184 -4.09 8.75 -6.08
N GLN A 185 -4.09 9.02 -4.78
CA GLN A 185 -4.59 8.06 -3.79
C GLN A 185 -6.08 7.83 -3.91
N LEU A 186 -6.87 8.88 -4.14
CA LEU A 186 -8.31 8.74 -4.38
C LEU A 186 -8.58 7.88 -5.62
N VAL A 187 -7.94 8.20 -6.74
CA VAL A 187 -8.12 7.46 -8.00
C VAL A 187 -7.67 6.02 -7.86
N ARG A 188 -6.48 5.78 -7.27
CA ARG A 188 -6.00 4.44 -6.94
C ARG A 188 -7.02 3.68 -6.11
N GLY A 189 -7.65 4.32 -5.13
CA GLY A 189 -8.64 3.67 -4.29
C GLY A 189 -9.88 3.23 -5.04
N ILE A 190 -10.36 4.04 -5.99
CA ILE A 190 -11.46 3.65 -6.88
C ILE A 190 -11.08 2.40 -7.66
N PHE A 191 -9.91 2.37 -8.29
CA PHE A 191 -9.47 1.21 -9.06
C PHE A 191 -9.22 -0.04 -8.20
N VAL A 192 -8.65 0.12 -6.99
CA VAL A 192 -8.45 -1.00 -6.05
C VAL A 192 -9.77 -1.65 -5.66
N LEU A 193 -10.80 -0.85 -5.43
CA LEU A 193 -12.13 -1.34 -5.04
C LEU A 193 -12.95 -1.84 -6.23
N ALA A 194 -12.82 -1.22 -7.40
CA ALA A 194 -13.65 -1.55 -8.56
C ALA A 194 -13.08 -2.73 -9.37
N CYS A 195 -11.77 -2.81 -9.58
CA CYS A 195 -11.19 -3.77 -10.54
C CYS A 195 -11.05 -5.20 -10.01
N GLY A 196 -11.56 -5.53 -8.82
CA GLY A 196 -11.48 -6.88 -8.27
C GLY A 196 -10.03 -7.37 -8.05
N ILE A 197 -9.14 -6.49 -7.57
CA ILE A 197 -7.72 -6.80 -7.37
C ILE A 197 -7.55 -7.92 -6.34
N THR A 198 -8.02 -7.76 -5.12
CA THR A 198 -7.85 -8.77 -4.05
C THR A 198 -9.06 -9.68 -3.87
N PHE A 199 -10.23 -9.30 -4.37
CA PHE A 199 -11.48 -10.06 -4.25
C PHE A 199 -12.20 -10.12 -5.60
N PRO A 200 -13.09 -11.11 -5.82
CA PRO A 200 -13.87 -11.20 -7.07
C PRO A 200 -14.83 -10.02 -7.22
N VAL A 201 -15.00 -9.50 -8.45
CA VAL A 201 -15.95 -8.41 -8.74
C VAL A 201 -17.37 -8.78 -8.30
N ALA A 202 -17.72 -10.05 -8.32
CA ALA A 202 -19.00 -10.58 -7.83
C ALA A 202 -19.31 -10.25 -6.36
N MET A 203 -18.31 -9.88 -5.54
CA MET A 203 -18.53 -9.45 -4.15
C MET A 203 -19.06 -8.02 -4.03
N LEU A 204 -18.97 -7.22 -5.09
CA LEU A 204 -19.44 -5.85 -5.08
C LEU A 204 -20.97 -5.79 -5.19
N PRO A 205 -21.62 -4.73 -4.68
CA PRO A 205 -23.03 -4.49 -4.97
C PRO A 205 -23.24 -4.25 -6.48
N GLY A 206 -24.42 -4.55 -7.01
CA GLY A 206 -24.68 -4.56 -8.45
C GLY A 206 -24.27 -3.28 -9.21
N TRP A 207 -24.51 -2.10 -8.62
CA TRP A 207 -24.09 -0.83 -9.23
C TRP A 207 -22.57 -0.69 -9.34
N ALA A 208 -21.84 -1.21 -8.36
CA ALA A 208 -20.38 -1.18 -8.34
C ALA A 208 -19.79 -2.23 -9.29
N GLN A 209 -20.46 -3.36 -9.49
CA GLN A 209 -20.11 -4.32 -10.53
C GLN A 209 -20.21 -3.70 -11.92
N VAL A 210 -21.33 -3.03 -12.23
CA VAL A 210 -21.50 -2.32 -13.50
C VAL A 210 -20.39 -1.29 -13.70
N SER A 211 -20.08 -0.52 -12.65
CA SER A 211 -19.02 0.48 -12.69
C SER A 211 -17.63 -0.13 -12.89
N ALA A 212 -17.37 -1.30 -12.30
CA ALA A 212 -16.12 -2.04 -12.47
C ALA A 212 -15.88 -2.42 -13.93
N TRP A 213 -16.92 -2.88 -14.62
CA TRP A 213 -16.84 -3.28 -16.04
C TRP A 213 -16.71 -2.09 -17.01
N LEU A 214 -16.74 -0.84 -16.53
CA LEU A 214 -16.35 0.31 -17.34
C LEU A 214 -14.83 0.52 -17.37
N LEU A 215 -14.10 -0.17 -16.49
CA LEU A 215 -12.67 0.04 -16.29
C LEU A 215 -11.88 -1.04 -17.03
N PRO A 216 -10.98 -0.67 -17.97
CA PRO A 216 -10.13 -1.63 -18.66
C PRO A 216 -9.33 -2.59 -17.75
N PRO A 217 -8.81 -2.19 -16.56
CA PRO A 217 -8.09 -3.13 -15.70
C PRO A 217 -8.94 -4.30 -15.20
N THR A 218 -10.27 -4.15 -15.16
CA THR A 218 -11.21 -5.21 -14.74
C THR A 218 -11.22 -6.36 -15.74
N TYR A 219 -11.28 -6.05 -17.03
CA TYR A 219 -11.20 -7.05 -18.10
C TYR A 219 -9.83 -7.73 -18.11
N ILE A 220 -8.75 -6.94 -18.01
CA ILE A 220 -7.39 -7.46 -18.03
C ILE A 220 -7.15 -8.47 -16.90
N VAL A 221 -7.51 -8.13 -15.66
CA VAL A 221 -7.28 -9.04 -14.52
C VAL A 221 -8.17 -10.29 -14.61
N GLU A 222 -9.39 -10.15 -15.10
CA GLU A 222 -10.30 -11.28 -15.30
C GLU A 222 -9.79 -12.23 -16.40
N ASP A 223 -9.35 -11.71 -17.54
CA ASP A 223 -8.83 -12.54 -18.64
C ASP A 223 -7.57 -13.30 -18.24
N ILE A 224 -6.67 -12.64 -17.50
CA ILE A 224 -5.50 -13.31 -16.94
C ILE A 224 -5.92 -14.44 -15.99
N ARG A 225 -6.95 -14.23 -15.15
CA ARG A 225 -7.48 -15.29 -14.27
C ARG A 225 -8.14 -16.43 -15.04
N ARG A 226 -8.93 -16.14 -16.08
CA ARG A 226 -9.56 -17.16 -16.93
C ARG A 226 -8.52 -18.04 -17.61
N VAL A 227 -7.50 -17.41 -18.22
CA VAL A 227 -6.43 -18.13 -18.91
C VAL A 227 -5.55 -18.93 -17.93
N LEU A 228 -5.09 -18.30 -16.83
CA LEU A 228 -4.16 -18.95 -15.89
C LEU A 228 -4.81 -19.96 -14.96
N LEU A 229 -6.04 -19.70 -14.52
CA LEU A 229 -6.66 -20.43 -13.41
C LEU A 229 -7.86 -21.28 -13.82
N GLN A 230 -8.46 -21.03 -14.99
CA GLN A 230 -9.65 -21.73 -15.48
C GLN A 230 -9.38 -22.51 -16.77
N GLY A 231 -8.19 -22.34 -17.39
CA GLY A 231 -7.81 -23.03 -18.62
C GLY A 231 -8.50 -22.49 -19.87
N ALA A 232 -8.98 -21.24 -19.84
CA ALA A 232 -9.63 -20.60 -20.97
C ALA A 232 -8.69 -20.44 -22.17
N GLY A 233 -9.25 -20.60 -23.37
CA GLY A 233 -8.56 -20.41 -24.63
C GLY A 233 -8.59 -18.95 -25.11
N PRO A 234 -7.89 -18.64 -26.22
CA PRO A 234 -7.89 -17.29 -26.81
C PRO A 234 -9.28 -16.83 -27.27
N ALA A 235 -10.12 -17.76 -27.73
CA ALA A 235 -11.49 -17.45 -28.13
C ALA A 235 -12.31 -16.85 -26.98
N ASP A 236 -12.10 -17.33 -25.75
CA ASP A 236 -12.86 -16.95 -24.56
C ASP A 236 -12.53 -15.54 -24.04
N VAL A 237 -11.42 -14.96 -24.49
CA VAL A 237 -10.95 -13.61 -24.08
C VAL A 237 -10.97 -12.60 -25.22
N THR A 238 -11.30 -13.02 -26.44
CA THR A 238 -11.22 -12.15 -27.64
C THR A 238 -12.16 -10.94 -27.53
N GLU A 239 -13.39 -11.13 -27.05
CA GLU A 239 -14.35 -10.04 -26.87
C GLU A 239 -13.85 -8.99 -25.88
N HIS A 240 -13.33 -9.43 -24.73
CA HIS A 240 -12.77 -8.55 -23.71
C HIS A 240 -11.56 -7.77 -24.22
N VAL A 241 -10.66 -8.42 -24.97
CA VAL A 241 -9.50 -7.77 -25.60
C VAL A 241 -9.93 -6.68 -26.57
N ILE A 242 -10.93 -6.93 -27.41
CA ILE A 242 -11.47 -5.92 -28.35
C ILE A 242 -12.03 -4.72 -27.57
N LEU A 243 -12.78 -4.96 -26.49
CA LEU A 243 -13.33 -3.90 -25.64
C LEU A 243 -12.22 -3.06 -24.99
N VAL A 244 -11.19 -3.70 -24.44
CA VAL A 244 -10.04 -3.00 -23.84
C VAL A 244 -9.33 -2.10 -24.85
N LEU A 245 -9.12 -2.60 -26.08
CA LEU A 245 -8.51 -1.81 -27.15
C LEU A 245 -9.41 -0.65 -27.60
N ALA A 246 -10.73 -0.86 -27.70
CA ALA A 246 -11.68 0.20 -28.02
C ALA A 246 -11.67 1.30 -26.94
N MET A 247 -11.68 0.91 -25.66
CA MET A 247 -11.56 1.85 -24.54
C MET A 247 -10.22 2.61 -24.57
N ALA A 248 -9.12 1.96 -24.97
CA ALA A 248 -7.82 2.62 -25.12
C ALA A 248 -7.87 3.74 -26.17
N VAL A 249 -8.50 3.49 -27.32
CA VAL A 249 -8.62 4.48 -28.39
C VAL A 249 -9.46 5.67 -27.94
N ILE A 250 -10.60 5.42 -27.27
CA ILE A 250 -11.49 6.48 -26.75
C ILE A 250 -10.74 7.34 -25.73
N THR A 251 -10.15 6.70 -24.72
CA THR A 251 -9.44 7.42 -23.64
C THR A 251 -8.19 8.16 -24.12
N ALA A 252 -7.49 7.65 -25.13
CA ALA A 252 -6.36 8.34 -25.75
C ALA A 252 -6.80 9.56 -26.57
N GLY A 253 -7.92 9.47 -27.32
CA GLY A 253 -8.48 10.57 -28.08
C GLY A 253 -8.90 11.76 -27.21
N ASP A 254 -9.43 11.49 -26.02
CA ASP A 254 -9.82 12.53 -25.06
C ASP A 254 -8.62 13.22 -24.38
N ALA A 255 -7.47 12.54 -24.28
CA ALA A 255 -6.28 13.08 -23.62
C ALA A 255 -5.54 14.13 -24.48
N GLU A 256 -5.67 14.07 -25.79
CA GLU A 256 -4.99 14.96 -26.76
C GLU A 256 -5.42 16.44 -26.67
N PRO A 257 -6.72 16.81 -26.64
CA PRO A 257 -7.16 18.21 -26.48
C PRO A 257 -6.89 18.80 -25.08
N LEU A 258 -6.71 17.97 -24.05
CA LEU A 258 -6.28 18.40 -22.71
C LEU A 258 -4.83 18.93 -22.69
N LEU A 259 -4.04 18.62 -23.72
CA LEU A 259 -2.64 19.02 -23.85
C LEU A 259 -2.45 20.30 -24.70
N ILE A 260 -3.49 20.79 -25.40
CA ILE A 260 -3.41 21.95 -26.30
C ILE A 260 -4.67 22.85 -26.14
N GLY A 261 -4.55 23.99 -25.42
CA GLY A 261 -5.57 25.07 -25.41
C GLY A 261 -5.54 26.11 -24.25
N ASP A 262 -4.90 27.27 -24.50
CA ASP A 262 -5.01 28.65 -23.96
C ASP A 262 -5.42 29.03 -22.49
N VAL A 263 -4.37 29.18 -21.67
CA VAL A 263 -3.96 30.25 -20.71
C VAL A 263 -4.96 31.23 -20.04
N ARG A 264 -6.02 31.76 -20.68
CA ARG A 264 -6.93 32.73 -20.01
C ARG A 264 -7.96 32.05 -19.08
N ALA A 265 -8.41 30.84 -19.43
CA ALA A 265 -9.19 30.00 -18.52
C ALA A 265 -8.35 29.51 -17.33
N ALA A 266 -7.05 29.27 -17.53
CA ALA A 266 -6.10 28.90 -16.49
C ALA A 266 -5.89 30.00 -15.45
N LEU A 267 -5.89 31.28 -15.84
CA LEU A 267 -5.79 32.43 -14.92
C LEU A 267 -7.06 32.67 -14.09
N ALA A 268 -8.25 32.32 -14.59
CA ALA A 268 -9.51 32.39 -13.83
C ALA A 268 -9.70 31.19 -12.88
N ILE A 269 -9.18 30.02 -13.25
CA ILE A 269 -9.18 28.80 -12.44
C ILE A 269 -8.11 28.87 -11.33
N ALA A 270 -6.89 29.34 -11.64
CA ALA A 270 -5.84 29.56 -10.63
C ALA A 270 -6.28 30.52 -9.53
N ARG A 271 -7.09 31.54 -9.85
CA ARG A 271 -7.62 32.49 -8.85
C ARG A 271 -8.80 31.96 -8.02
N LYS A 272 -9.55 30.97 -8.55
CA LYS A 272 -10.63 30.22 -7.87
C LYS A 272 -10.06 29.14 -6.94
N ASP A 273 -8.99 28.46 -7.34
CA ASP A 273 -8.34 27.38 -6.56
C ASP A 273 -7.47 27.94 -5.42
N ILE A 274 -6.88 29.13 -5.60
CA ILE A 274 -6.23 29.95 -4.54
C ILE A 274 -7.21 30.33 -3.39
N ARG A 275 -8.54 30.16 -3.56
CA ARG A 275 -9.54 30.34 -2.48
C ARG A 275 -10.17 29.05 -1.95
N ASN A 276 -10.32 27.98 -2.76
CA ASN A 276 -11.00 26.75 -2.34
C ASN A 276 -10.14 25.74 -1.56
N LEU A 277 -8.81 25.81 -1.65
CA LEU A 277 -7.88 25.00 -0.84
C LEU A 277 -7.73 25.51 0.61
N SER A 278 -8.57 26.47 1.01
CA SER A 278 -8.68 26.93 2.39
C SER A 278 -9.55 25.94 3.21
N ARG A 279 -9.06 25.09 4.12
CA ARG A 279 -7.71 24.78 4.64
C ARG A 279 -7.75 23.34 5.22
N TYR A 280 -7.30 22.29 4.49
CA TYR A 280 -7.14 20.87 4.95
C TYR A 280 -8.29 19.84 4.86
N ARG A 281 -9.48 20.15 4.31
CA ARG A 281 -10.61 19.19 4.32
C ARG A 281 -10.41 17.91 3.50
N ILE A 282 -9.81 17.99 2.31
CA ILE A 282 -9.55 16.81 1.47
C ILE A 282 -8.46 15.93 2.09
N ALA A 283 -7.39 16.55 2.61
CA ALA A 283 -6.37 15.82 3.35
C ALA A 283 -6.99 15.04 4.52
N VAL A 284 -7.87 15.67 5.31
CA VAL A 284 -8.59 15.01 6.40
C VAL A 284 -9.53 13.90 5.91
N ALA A 285 -10.25 14.11 4.82
CA ALA A 285 -11.08 13.05 4.22
C ALA A 285 -10.24 11.87 3.72
N SER A 286 -9.09 12.13 3.10
CA SER A 286 -8.12 11.11 2.69
C SER A 286 -7.58 10.32 3.88
N MET A 287 -7.44 10.92 5.07
CA MET A 287 -6.95 10.21 6.27
C MET A 287 -7.87 9.04 6.67
N ALA A 288 -9.19 9.20 6.57
CA ALA A 288 -10.14 8.13 6.86
C ALA A 288 -10.39 7.24 5.63
N PHE A 289 -10.41 7.82 4.43
CA PHE A 289 -10.67 7.09 3.19
C PHE A 289 -9.54 6.12 2.83
N THR A 290 -8.29 6.53 3.00
CA THR A 290 -7.10 5.72 2.66
C THR A 290 -7.09 4.35 3.34
N PRO A 291 -7.18 4.22 4.68
CA PRO A 291 -7.21 2.91 5.31
C PRO A 291 -8.46 2.09 4.92
N LEU A 292 -9.58 2.73 4.60
CA LEU A 292 -10.79 2.03 4.14
C LEU A 292 -10.56 1.31 2.81
N TYR A 293 -10.09 2.02 1.79
CA TYR A 293 -9.92 1.41 0.47
C TYR A 293 -8.65 0.59 0.34
N GLN A 294 -7.58 0.88 1.11
CA GLN A 294 -6.31 0.14 1.02
C GLN A 294 -6.36 -1.17 1.79
N PHE A 295 -7.14 -1.23 2.88
CA PHE A 295 -7.13 -2.39 3.75
C PHE A 295 -8.54 -2.85 4.14
N VAL A 296 -9.33 -2.03 4.83
CA VAL A 296 -10.56 -2.50 5.51
C VAL A 296 -11.56 -3.13 4.54
N ILE A 297 -11.94 -2.42 3.48
CA ILE A 297 -12.94 -2.90 2.51
C ILE A 297 -12.39 -4.09 1.70
N PRO A 298 -11.17 -4.03 1.11
CA PRO A 298 -10.60 -5.20 0.44
C PRO A 298 -10.47 -6.42 1.34
N ALA A 299 -10.07 -6.23 2.61
CA ALA A 299 -9.90 -7.32 3.57
C ALA A 299 -11.23 -7.97 3.91
N PHE A 300 -12.26 -7.15 4.13
CA PHE A 300 -13.60 -7.62 4.41
C PHE A 300 -14.20 -8.37 3.22
N LEU A 301 -14.14 -7.79 2.01
CA LEU A 301 -14.68 -8.45 0.81
C LEU A 301 -13.91 -9.73 0.47
N PHE A 302 -12.60 -9.75 0.70
CA PHE A 302 -11.81 -10.96 0.56
C PHE A 302 -12.16 -12.03 1.60
N GLY A 303 -12.36 -11.67 2.87
CA GLY A 303 -12.82 -12.62 3.89
C GLY A 303 -14.25 -13.12 3.65
N ALA A 304 -15.15 -12.23 3.22
CA ALA A 304 -16.51 -12.59 2.82
C ALA A 304 -16.52 -13.57 1.63
N ALA A 305 -15.50 -13.53 0.78
CA ALA A 305 -15.33 -14.50 -0.30
C ALA A 305 -15.20 -15.95 0.18
N PHE A 306 -14.74 -16.17 1.41
CA PHE A 306 -14.65 -17.48 2.05
C PHE A 306 -15.85 -17.81 2.95
N ALA A 307 -16.78 -16.86 3.15
CA ALA A 307 -17.86 -17.04 4.10
C ALA A 307 -18.85 -18.12 3.64
N VAL A 308 -19.23 -19.01 4.57
CA VAL A 308 -20.22 -20.07 4.38
C VAL A 308 -21.45 -19.70 5.21
N ASN A 309 -22.64 -19.62 4.59
CA ASN A 309 -23.87 -19.16 5.25
C ASN A 309 -23.72 -17.81 5.99
N GLY A 310 -22.91 -16.90 5.43
CA GLY A 310 -22.64 -15.58 6.00
C GLY A 310 -21.67 -15.56 7.19
N ARG A 311 -21.01 -16.68 7.52
CA ARG A 311 -20.04 -16.78 8.62
C ARG A 311 -18.62 -17.07 8.14
N ALA A 312 -17.64 -16.47 8.81
CA ALA A 312 -16.22 -16.71 8.57
C ALA A 312 -15.73 -17.97 9.31
N ALA A 313 -16.04 -19.15 8.77
CA ALA A 313 -15.73 -20.44 9.38
C ALA A 313 -14.25 -20.61 9.77
N GLY A 314 -13.32 -20.08 8.97
CA GLY A 314 -11.89 -20.18 9.26
C GLY A 314 -11.43 -19.41 10.48
N LEU A 315 -12.02 -18.23 10.74
CA LEU A 315 -11.74 -17.47 11.96
C LEU A 315 -12.32 -18.19 13.19
N THR A 316 -13.44 -18.88 13.06
CA THR A 316 -13.99 -19.67 14.16
C THR A 316 -13.08 -20.84 14.52
N ALA A 317 -12.53 -21.52 13.51
CA ALA A 317 -11.59 -22.62 13.73
C ALA A 317 -10.28 -22.15 14.41
N THR A 318 -9.73 -21.03 13.94
CA THR A 318 -8.41 -20.54 14.37
C THR A 318 -8.46 -19.71 15.65
N LEU A 319 -9.47 -18.85 15.81
CA LEU A 319 -9.58 -17.87 16.90
C LEU A 319 -10.83 -18.05 17.76
N GLY A 320 -11.75 -18.95 17.41
CA GLY A 320 -13.01 -19.12 18.16
C GLY A 320 -14.02 -17.98 17.99
N THR A 321 -13.86 -17.12 16.98
CA THR A 321 -14.81 -16.04 16.67
C THR A 321 -15.18 -16.03 15.18
N ASP A 322 -16.42 -15.72 14.84
CA ASP A 322 -16.87 -15.51 13.46
C ASP A 322 -16.93 -14.02 13.06
N ASP A 323 -16.54 -13.11 13.96
CA ASP A 323 -16.58 -11.66 13.74
C ASP A 323 -15.39 -11.17 12.90
N LEU A 324 -15.54 -11.34 11.57
CA LEU A 324 -14.59 -10.85 10.58
C LEU A 324 -14.41 -9.33 10.65
N THR A 325 -15.49 -8.58 10.86
CA THR A 325 -15.45 -7.11 10.93
C THR A 325 -14.62 -6.68 12.13
N GLY A 326 -14.96 -7.16 13.33
CA GLY A 326 -14.19 -6.91 14.55
C GLY A 326 -12.72 -7.28 14.42
N PHE A 327 -12.42 -8.43 13.81
CA PHE A 327 -11.05 -8.88 13.59
C PHE A 327 -10.21 -7.88 12.78
N ILE A 328 -10.77 -7.33 11.70
CA ILE A 328 -10.12 -6.38 10.79
C ILE A 328 -9.94 -5.02 11.47
N PHE A 329 -10.98 -4.48 12.12
CA PHE A 329 -10.92 -3.16 12.75
C PHE A 329 -9.96 -3.12 13.94
N LEU A 330 -9.96 -4.15 14.80
CA LEU A 330 -9.03 -4.23 15.93
C LEU A 330 -7.57 -4.43 15.48
N GLY A 331 -7.36 -5.22 14.43
CA GLY A 331 -6.07 -5.29 13.75
C GLY A 331 -5.63 -3.92 13.21
N GLY A 332 -6.58 -3.18 12.63
CA GLY A 332 -6.39 -1.81 12.14
C GLY A 332 -5.90 -0.82 13.20
N VAL A 333 -6.30 -0.98 14.46
CA VAL A 333 -5.79 -0.16 15.58
C VAL A 333 -4.29 -0.38 15.75
N VAL A 334 -3.85 -1.63 15.86
CA VAL A 334 -2.43 -1.97 16.05
C VAL A 334 -1.60 -1.63 14.81
N ALA A 335 -2.12 -1.86 13.60
CA ALA A 335 -1.50 -1.35 12.37
C ALA A 335 -1.34 0.17 12.40
N GLY A 336 -2.35 0.89 12.89
CA GLY A 336 -2.28 2.35 13.05
C GLY A 336 -1.19 2.79 14.03
N ILE A 337 -1.03 2.10 15.17
CA ILE A 337 0.06 2.34 16.14
C ILE A 337 1.42 2.16 15.48
N VAL A 338 1.62 1.04 14.78
CA VAL A 338 2.87 0.74 14.05
C VAL A 338 3.12 1.78 12.96
N SER A 339 2.11 2.12 12.15
CA SER A 339 2.23 3.15 11.12
C SER A 339 2.54 4.52 11.67
N THR A 340 1.94 4.91 12.79
CA THR A 340 2.27 6.17 13.48
C THR A 340 3.72 6.18 13.95
N ALA A 341 4.25 5.05 14.39
CA ALA A 341 5.64 4.97 14.81
C ALA A 341 6.64 5.06 13.66
N PHE A 342 6.35 4.38 12.55
CA PHE A 342 7.28 4.28 11.43
C PHE A 342 7.16 5.49 10.48
N TRP A 343 5.95 5.80 10.04
CA TRP A 343 5.66 6.94 9.16
C TRP A 343 5.47 8.25 9.91
N GLY A 344 4.80 8.22 11.06
CA GLY A 344 4.60 9.42 11.86
C GLY A 344 5.92 9.95 12.40
N MET A 345 6.72 9.12 13.07
CA MET A 345 7.97 9.58 13.72
C MET A 345 9.21 9.46 12.81
N ALA A 346 9.57 8.29 12.30
CA ALA A 346 10.86 8.13 11.62
C ALA A 346 10.93 8.86 10.27
N MET A 347 9.87 8.79 9.45
CA MET A 347 9.79 9.54 8.18
C MET A 347 9.81 11.05 8.40
N SER A 348 9.33 11.54 9.55
CA SER A 348 9.34 12.98 9.84
C SER A 348 10.72 13.58 9.89
N ILE A 349 11.63 12.87 10.55
CA ILE A 349 13.02 13.29 10.69
C ILE A 349 13.65 13.30 9.30
N ARG A 350 13.33 12.31 8.48
CA ARG A 350 13.79 12.29 7.10
C ARG A 350 13.26 13.45 6.28
N ASN A 351 11.98 13.81 6.42
CA ASN A 351 11.41 14.96 5.73
C ASN A 351 12.10 16.27 6.15
N GLU A 352 12.42 16.44 7.43
CA GLU A 352 13.21 17.58 7.92
C GLU A 352 14.64 17.59 7.35
N MET A 353 15.24 16.41 7.12
CA MET A 353 16.54 16.29 6.44
C MET A 353 16.43 16.72 4.97
N ASP A 354 15.45 16.19 4.25
CA ASP A 354 15.24 16.48 2.83
C ASP A 354 14.86 17.95 2.58
N MET A 355 14.25 18.62 3.57
CA MET A 355 13.93 20.04 3.51
C MET A 355 15.08 20.95 3.96
N GLY A 356 16.17 20.39 4.48
CA GLY A 356 17.28 21.16 5.06
C GLY A 356 16.92 21.90 6.36
N THR A 357 15.79 21.56 6.98
CA THR A 357 15.26 22.21 8.19
C THR A 357 15.68 21.51 9.48
N LEU A 358 16.26 20.31 9.39
CA LEU A 358 16.74 19.56 10.55
C LEU A 358 17.82 20.33 11.33
N GLU A 359 18.83 20.88 10.64
CA GLU A 359 19.94 21.60 11.28
C GLU A 359 19.46 22.87 11.99
N PRO A 360 18.69 23.78 11.35
CA PRO A 360 18.07 24.91 12.04
C PRO A 360 17.21 24.51 13.23
N SER A 361 16.42 23.43 13.11
CA SER A 361 15.56 22.93 14.18
C SER A 361 16.38 22.45 15.39
N TRP A 362 17.55 21.85 15.15
CA TRP A 362 18.47 21.38 16.19
C TRP A 362 19.32 22.48 16.83
N LEU A 363 19.32 23.69 16.27
CA LEU A 363 19.92 24.87 16.90
C LEU A 363 18.96 25.57 17.88
N THR A 364 17.68 25.19 17.89
CA THR A 364 16.72 25.72 18.86
C THR A 364 17.06 25.23 20.27
N PRO A 365 16.69 25.97 21.34
CA PRO A 365 16.92 25.54 22.73
C PRO A 365 16.06 24.32 23.16
N THR A 366 15.36 23.68 22.22
CA THR A 366 14.50 22.53 22.45
C THR A 366 15.33 21.24 22.41
N SER A 367 15.20 20.39 23.44
CA SER A 367 15.87 19.08 23.38
C SER A 367 15.35 18.24 22.22
N HIS A 368 16.23 17.48 21.57
CA HIS A 368 15.85 16.61 20.44
C HIS A 368 14.83 15.54 20.82
N GLU A 369 14.83 15.12 22.09
CA GLU A 369 13.84 14.17 22.60
C GLU A 369 12.42 14.76 22.59
N MET A 370 12.28 16.05 22.91
CA MET A 370 10.99 16.75 22.87
C MET A 370 10.46 16.88 21.45
N PHE A 371 11.32 16.96 20.43
CA PHE A 371 10.90 16.90 19.04
C PHE A 371 10.23 15.55 18.72
N VAL A 372 10.87 14.43 19.08
CA VAL A 372 10.32 13.09 18.84
C VAL A 372 9.05 12.84 19.67
N ILE A 373 9.03 13.25 20.94
CA ILE A 373 7.85 13.15 21.81
C ILE A 373 6.69 13.99 21.25
N GLY A 374 6.95 15.23 20.83
CA GLY A 374 5.93 16.09 20.22
C GLY A 374 5.33 15.46 18.95
N ARG A 375 6.19 14.87 18.11
CA ARG A 375 5.76 14.11 16.92
C ARG A 375 4.95 12.87 17.28
N ALA A 376 5.33 12.16 18.35
CA ALA A 376 4.59 11.01 18.87
C ALA A 376 3.18 11.42 19.34
N ILE A 377 3.08 12.48 20.14
CA ILE A 377 1.79 13.00 20.65
C ILE A 377 0.88 13.43 19.49
N GLY A 378 1.42 14.19 18.54
CA GLY A 378 0.66 14.60 17.35
C GLY A 378 0.18 13.40 16.54
N GLY A 379 1.04 12.39 16.37
CA GLY A 379 0.69 11.13 15.72
C GLY A 379 -0.38 10.33 16.48
N MET A 380 -0.35 10.33 17.81
CA MET A 380 -1.36 9.66 18.65
C MET A 380 -2.73 10.33 18.51
N LEU A 381 -2.79 11.66 18.55
CA LEU A 381 -4.04 12.39 18.33
C LEU A 381 -4.62 12.05 16.95
N PHE A 382 -3.77 12.06 15.93
CA PHE A 382 -4.14 11.67 14.58
C PHE A 382 -4.68 10.24 14.53
N LEU A 383 -3.97 9.28 15.15
CA LEU A 383 -4.39 7.89 15.25
C LEU A 383 -5.78 7.77 15.89
N ILE A 384 -6.02 8.43 17.02
CA ILE A 384 -7.30 8.39 17.72
C ILE A 384 -8.43 8.90 16.81
N LEU A 385 -8.24 10.02 16.13
CA LEU A 385 -9.24 10.59 15.23
C LEU A 385 -9.54 9.66 14.05
N THR A 386 -8.50 9.11 13.41
CA THR A 386 -8.66 8.19 12.29
C THR A 386 -9.33 6.89 12.73
N GLN A 387 -8.93 6.31 13.86
CA GLN A 387 -9.56 5.08 14.38
C GLN A 387 -11.00 5.32 14.82
N ALA A 388 -11.31 6.47 15.43
CA ALA A 388 -12.68 6.82 15.76
C ALA A 388 -13.56 6.91 14.51
N ALA A 389 -13.07 7.54 13.43
CA ALA A 389 -13.77 7.60 12.15
C ALA A 389 -13.97 6.20 11.53
N LEU A 390 -12.94 5.36 11.57
CA LEU A 390 -13.02 3.98 11.10
C LEU A 390 -14.03 3.16 11.90
N PHE A 391 -13.98 3.19 13.23
CA PHE A 391 -14.92 2.45 14.08
C PHE A 391 -16.35 2.93 13.89
N LEU A 392 -16.57 4.25 13.76
CA LEU A 392 -17.88 4.81 13.42
C LEU A 392 -18.38 4.25 12.08
N PHE A 393 -17.52 4.22 11.06
CA PHE A 393 -17.86 3.60 9.77
C PHE A 393 -18.18 2.10 9.92
N GLY A 394 -17.39 1.35 10.68
CA GLY A 394 -17.61 -0.07 10.93
C GLY A 394 -18.95 -0.36 11.63
N ILE A 395 -19.32 0.45 12.61
CA ILE A 395 -20.60 0.35 13.34
C ILE A 395 -21.77 0.67 12.43
N LEU A 396 -21.67 1.75 11.65
CA LEU A 396 -22.77 2.23 10.80
C LEU A 396 -23.00 1.37 9.56
N PHE A 397 -21.94 0.85 8.94
CA PHE A 397 -22.02 0.24 7.61
C PHE A 397 -21.60 -1.24 7.54
N MET A 398 -20.82 -1.74 8.50
CA MET A 398 -20.23 -3.09 8.43
C MET A 398 -20.68 -4.02 9.57
N GLY A 399 -21.62 -3.56 10.41
CA GLY A 399 -22.18 -4.35 11.51
C GLY A 399 -21.18 -4.66 12.63
N LEU A 400 -20.16 -3.80 12.83
CA LEU A 400 -19.17 -3.96 13.89
C LEU A 400 -19.84 -3.97 15.27
N ARG A 401 -19.64 -5.04 16.04
CA ARG A 401 -20.14 -5.20 17.41
C ARG A 401 -18.95 -5.35 18.35
N LEU A 402 -18.91 -4.52 19.39
CA LEU A 402 -17.82 -4.53 20.36
C LEU A 402 -18.37 -4.82 21.74
N ARG A 403 -17.68 -5.71 22.45
CA ARG A 403 -17.93 -6.01 23.85
C ARG A 403 -17.46 -4.86 24.75
N PRO A 404 -18.23 -4.49 25.80
CA PRO A 404 -17.79 -3.49 26.78
C PRO A 404 -16.44 -3.83 27.42
N GLU A 405 -16.12 -5.12 27.54
CA GLU A 405 -14.86 -5.65 28.04
C GLU A 405 -13.65 -5.17 27.23
N MET A 406 -13.84 -4.69 26.00
CA MET A 406 -12.78 -4.04 25.20
C MET A 406 -12.07 -2.91 25.96
N LEU A 407 -12.75 -2.23 26.90
CA LEU A 407 -12.13 -1.20 27.73
C LEU A 407 -10.99 -1.75 28.61
N LEU A 408 -11.03 -3.03 28.96
CA LEU A 408 -9.95 -3.71 29.69
C LEU A 408 -8.67 -3.82 28.84
N ALA A 409 -8.76 -3.74 27.51
CA ALA A 409 -7.60 -3.75 26.62
C ALA A 409 -6.91 -2.38 26.48
N LEU A 410 -7.49 -1.28 27.01
CA LEU A 410 -6.88 0.06 26.93
C LEU A 410 -5.45 0.13 27.50
N PRO A 411 -5.12 -0.49 28.65
CA PRO A 411 -3.74 -0.54 29.13
C PRO A 411 -2.79 -1.24 28.15
N ALA A 412 -3.25 -2.28 27.44
CA ALA A 412 -2.44 -2.96 26.44
C ALA A 412 -2.16 -2.04 25.23
N VAL A 413 -3.16 -1.28 24.78
CA VAL A 413 -2.99 -0.28 23.72
C VAL A 413 -1.99 0.80 24.11
N LEU A 414 -2.07 1.32 25.35
CA LEU A 414 -1.16 2.35 25.85
C LEU A 414 0.28 1.82 25.99
N LEU A 415 0.46 0.60 26.48
CA LEU A 415 1.77 -0.05 26.55
C LEU A 415 2.34 -0.29 25.14
N ALA A 416 1.51 -0.75 24.19
CA ALA A 416 1.93 -0.93 22.81
C ALA A 416 2.37 0.37 22.16
N LEU A 417 1.63 1.47 22.38
CA LEU A 417 2.02 2.81 21.95
C LEU A 417 3.38 3.22 22.52
N LEU A 418 3.59 3.07 23.84
CA LEU A 418 4.86 3.40 24.48
C LEU A 418 6.01 2.54 23.95
N SER A 419 5.77 1.24 23.76
CA SER A 419 6.75 0.33 23.17
C SER A 419 7.09 0.73 21.74
N MET A 420 6.10 1.16 20.94
CA MET A 420 6.31 1.61 19.58
C MET A 420 7.06 2.95 19.50
N VAL A 421 6.94 3.83 20.50
CA VAL A 421 7.83 5.00 20.62
C VAL A 421 9.28 4.57 20.79
N GLY A 422 9.55 3.54 21.60
CA GLY A 422 10.89 2.94 21.72
C GLY A 422 11.44 2.44 20.38
N ILE A 423 10.64 1.66 19.66
CA ILE A 423 11.05 1.13 18.34
C ILE A 423 11.21 2.25 17.31
N ALA A 424 10.41 3.31 17.38
CA ALA A 424 10.56 4.47 16.51
C ALA A 424 11.87 5.22 16.77
N TYR A 425 12.34 5.33 18.02
CA TYR A 425 13.67 5.88 18.29
C TYR A 425 14.79 5.05 17.66
N LEU A 426 14.69 3.73 17.77
CA LEU A 426 15.63 2.81 17.11
C LEU A 426 15.64 3.07 15.59
N LEU A 427 14.45 3.11 14.97
CA LEU A 427 14.29 3.31 13.54
C LEU A 427 14.81 4.70 13.11
N ALA A 428 14.45 5.75 13.84
CA ALA A 428 14.93 7.11 13.62
C ALA A 428 16.46 7.18 13.68
N GLY A 429 17.09 6.48 14.62
CA GLY A 429 18.55 6.40 14.71
C GLY A 429 19.18 5.77 13.47
N ILE A 430 18.55 4.75 12.90
CA ILE A 430 18.98 4.13 11.64
C ILE A 430 18.77 5.12 10.47
N VAL A 431 17.62 5.77 10.41
CA VAL A 431 17.25 6.75 9.36
C VAL A 431 18.26 7.90 9.28
N LEU A 432 18.75 8.39 10.42
CA LEU A 432 19.81 9.41 10.45
C LEU A 432 21.13 8.96 9.80
N LEU A 433 21.39 7.64 9.75
CA LEU A 433 22.66 7.09 9.27
C LEU A 433 22.61 6.59 7.82
N ILE A 434 21.42 6.51 7.21
CA ILE A 434 21.24 5.97 5.85
C ILE A 434 20.80 7.05 4.87
N ARG A 435 21.31 6.95 3.62
CA ARG A 435 21.00 7.92 2.56
C ARG A 435 19.59 7.79 1.98
N GLU A 436 19.03 6.58 1.98
CA GLU A 436 17.71 6.29 1.42
C GLU A 436 16.90 5.50 2.44
N ALA A 437 15.96 6.17 3.11
CA ALA A 437 15.24 5.63 4.25
C ALA A 437 13.86 5.05 3.90
N ASN A 438 13.25 5.49 2.80
CA ASN A 438 11.86 5.16 2.45
C ASN A 438 11.64 3.64 2.37
N PHE A 439 12.43 2.94 1.53
CA PHE A 439 12.32 1.49 1.41
C PHE A 439 12.45 0.76 2.75
N PHE A 440 13.35 1.21 3.63
CA PHE A 440 13.59 0.59 4.92
C PHE A 440 12.42 0.82 5.89
N ILE A 441 11.90 2.06 5.96
CA ILE A 441 10.73 2.40 6.78
C ILE A 441 9.52 1.59 6.31
N ASP A 442 9.25 1.55 5.00
CA ASP A 442 8.10 0.86 4.41
C ASP A 442 8.17 -0.64 4.66
N THR A 443 9.33 -1.23 4.38
CA THR A 443 9.60 -2.66 4.60
C THR A 443 9.43 -3.01 6.07
N ALA A 444 10.05 -2.23 6.97
CA ALA A 444 9.99 -2.51 8.38
C ALA A 444 8.57 -2.32 8.92
N ASN A 445 7.82 -1.30 8.50
CA ASN A 445 6.41 -1.13 8.84
C ASN A 445 5.56 -2.33 8.38
N PHE A 446 5.67 -2.72 7.12
CA PHE A 446 4.92 -3.83 6.55
C PHE A 446 5.21 -5.16 7.27
N LEU A 447 6.48 -5.47 7.50
CA LEU A 447 6.89 -6.68 8.22
C LEU A 447 6.36 -6.65 9.66
N PHE A 448 6.46 -5.52 10.35
CA PHE A 448 5.99 -5.39 11.72
C PHE A 448 4.48 -5.61 11.81
N VAL A 449 3.68 -4.97 10.94
CA VAL A 449 2.22 -5.17 10.88
C VAL A 449 1.88 -6.63 10.57
N THR A 450 2.50 -7.21 9.55
CA THR A 450 2.19 -8.56 9.06
C THR A 450 2.57 -9.63 10.10
N ILE A 451 3.76 -9.52 10.70
CA ILE A 451 4.30 -10.48 11.66
C ILE A 451 3.61 -10.35 13.03
N SER A 452 3.11 -9.15 13.40
CA SER A 452 2.37 -8.94 14.66
C SER A 452 0.98 -9.59 14.68
N GLY A 453 0.58 -10.28 13.61
CA GLY A 453 -0.72 -10.93 13.52
C GLY A 453 -1.90 -10.00 13.25
N VAL A 454 -1.65 -8.80 12.70
CA VAL A 454 -2.71 -7.83 12.40
C VAL A 454 -3.68 -8.37 11.34
N SER A 455 -3.17 -8.90 10.23
CA SER A 455 -3.99 -9.32 9.10
C SER A 455 -4.45 -10.79 9.20
N PHE A 456 -3.73 -11.61 9.96
CA PHE A 456 -4.03 -13.03 10.19
C PHE A 456 -3.37 -13.49 11.50
N PRO A 457 -3.84 -14.58 12.15
CA PRO A 457 -3.23 -15.09 13.38
C PRO A 457 -1.75 -15.45 13.24
N VAL A 458 -0.95 -15.17 14.28
CA VAL A 458 0.49 -15.48 14.30
C VAL A 458 0.79 -16.97 14.19
N THR A 459 -0.16 -17.83 14.56
CA THR A 459 -0.06 -19.30 14.43
C THR A 459 0.02 -19.78 12.98
N LEU A 460 -0.38 -18.94 12.02
CA LEU A 460 -0.31 -19.25 10.58
C LEU A 460 0.99 -18.80 9.93
N LEU A 461 1.87 -18.11 10.66
CA LEU A 461 3.19 -17.77 10.16
C LEU A 461 4.04 -19.04 9.97
N PRO A 462 4.93 -19.08 8.96
CA PRO A 462 5.97 -20.10 8.85
C PRO A 462 6.76 -20.22 10.17
N GLY A 463 7.17 -21.43 10.54
CA GLY A 463 7.78 -21.69 11.86
C GLY A 463 8.99 -20.81 12.21
N VAL A 464 9.75 -20.33 11.23
CA VAL A 464 10.89 -19.41 11.45
C VAL A 464 10.43 -18.00 11.85
N LEU A 465 9.24 -17.57 11.39
CA LEU A 465 8.70 -16.24 11.68
C LEU A 465 7.90 -16.20 12.99
N GLN A 466 7.46 -17.33 13.53
CA GLN A 466 6.70 -17.37 14.79
C GLN A 466 7.50 -16.85 15.99
N PRO A 467 8.76 -17.27 16.26
CA PRO A 467 9.55 -16.70 17.35
C PRO A 467 9.76 -15.19 17.21
N ILE A 468 9.90 -14.70 15.97
CA ILE A 468 10.04 -13.27 15.69
C ILE A 468 8.73 -12.55 16.07
N ALA A 469 7.57 -13.10 15.69
CA ALA A 469 6.28 -12.56 16.09
C ALA A 469 6.10 -12.50 17.60
N LEU A 470 6.49 -13.56 18.32
CA LEU A 470 6.41 -13.61 19.78
C LEU A 470 7.39 -12.64 20.46
N ALA A 471 8.44 -12.17 19.78
CA ALA A 471 9.28 -11.10 20.30
C ALA A 471 8.64 -9.71 20.14
N LEU A 472 7.61 -9.56 19.29
CA LEU A 472 6.99 -8.26 19.04
C LEU A 472 5.93 -7.94 20.13
N PRO A 473 6.03 -6.77 20.79
CA PRO A 473 5.05 -6.36 21.80
C PRO A 473 3.65 -6.17 21.21
N THR A 474 3.57 -5.74 19.95
CA THR A 474 2.31 -5.55 19.21
C THR A 474 1.53 -6.84 18.97
N THR A 475 2.20 -8.01 18.98
CA THR A 475 1.53 -9.31 18.91
C THR A 475 0.60 -9.51 20.11
N TYR A 476 1.10 -9.26 21.31
CA TYR A 476 0.31 -9.37 22.54
C TYR A 476 -0.77 -8.29 22.62
N ALA A 477 -0.48 -7.08 22.13
CA ALA A 477 -1.47 -6.01 22.09
C ALA A 477 -2.66 -6.33 21.19
N VAL A 478 -2.43 -6.90 20.00
CA VAL A 478 -3.53 -7.28 19.10
C VAL A 478 -4.32 -8.48 19.63
N ASP A 479 -3.65 -9.42 20.29
CA ASP A 479 -4.29 -10.60 20.86
C ASP A 479 -5.22 -10.21 22.04
N ILE A 480 -4.70 -9.48 23.03
CA ILE A 480 -5.47 -8.95 24.16
C ILE A 480 -6.69 -8.15 23.67
N LEU A 481 -6.50 -7.29 22.65
CA LEU A 481 -7.61 -6.54 22.04
C LEU A 481 -8.70 -7.46 21.51
N ARG A 482 -8.33 -8.52 20.77
CA ARG A 482 -9.30 -9.48 20.20
C ARG A 482 -9.96 -10.34 21.25
N VAL A 483 -9.24 -10.76 22.28
CA VAL A 483 -9.78 -11.54 23.40
C VAL A 483 -10.84 -10.72 24.14
N GLN A 484 -10.52 -9.48 24.50
CA GLN A 484 -11.42 -8.62 25.27
C GLN A 484 -12.60 -8.10 24.43
N ALA A 485 -12.37 -7.74 23.17
CA ALA A 485 -13.41 -7.16 22.33
C ALA A 485 -14.31 -8.20 21.62
N LEU A 486 -13.77 -9.37 21.27
CA LEU A 486 -14.47 -10.39 20.47
C LEU A 486 -14.70 -11.71 21.22
N GLY A 487 -14.08 -11.90 22.39
CA GLY A 487 -14.06 -13.21 23.05
C GLY A 487 -13.22 -14.24 22.30
N ALA A 488 -12.23 -13.79 21.52
CA ALA A 488 -11.32 -14.68 20.80
C ALA A 488 -10.52 -15.56 21.79
N ARG A 489 -10.07 -16.72 21.30
CA ARG A 489 -9.15 -17.60 22.01
C ARG A 489 -7.80 -16.89 22.14
N PRO A 490 -7.26 -16.76 23.36
CA PRO A 490 -6.02 -16.05 23.56
C PRO A 490 -4.82 -16.90 23.13
N LEU A 491 -3.72 -16.26 22.77
CA LEU A 491 -2.49 -16.95 22.40
C LEU A 491 -1.82 -17.60 23.62
N PHE A 492 -1.79 -16.87 24.74
CA PHE A 492 -1.39 -17.33 26.07
C PHE A 492 -2.41 -16.87 27.11
N GLY A 493 -2.24 -17.24 28.38
CA GLY A 493 -3.07 -16.62 29.44
C GLY A 493 -2.92 -15.10 29.41
N VAL A 494 -4.01 -14.34 29.40
CA VAL A 494 -4.03 -12.86 29.24
C VAL A 494 -3.03 -12.16 30.19
N GLY A 495 -2.87 -12.65 31.43
CA GLY A 495 -1.89 -12.11 32.38
C GLY A 495 -0.43 -12.28 31.94
N ILE A 496 -0.10 -13.38 31.27
CA ILE A 496 1.23 -13.63 30.67
C ILE A 496 1.45 -12.65 29.52
N GLU A 497 0.45 -12.43 28.68
CA GLU A 497 0.55 -11.51 27.54
C GLU A 497 0.77 -10.06 28.00
N TYR A 498 0.08 -9.62 29.05
CA TYR A 498 0.38 -8.33 29.69
C TYR A 498 1.81 -8.29 30.23
N GLY A 499 2.28 -9.36 30.90
CA GLY A 499 3.65 -9.45 31.40
C GLY A 499 4.69 -9.33 30.28
N LEU A 500 4.48 -10.01 29.16
CA LEU A 500 5.33 -9.97 27.97
C LEU A 500 5.31 -8.60 27.30
N LEU A 501 4.14 -7.96 27.22
CA LEU A 501 4.00 -6.61 26.69
C LEU A 501 4.71 -5.56 27.56
N VAL A 502 4.59 -5.67 28.89
CA VAL A 502 5.32 -4.80 29.85
C VAL A 502 6.83 -5.02 29.71
N ALA A 503 7.29 -6.26 29.65
CA ALA A 503 8.70 -6.58 29.46
C ALA A 503 9.24 -6.04 28.12
N GLY A 504 8.50 -6.26 27.02
CA GLY A 504 8.84 -5.73 25.71
C GLY A 504 8.93 -4.21 25.70
N THR A 505 8.00 -3.53 26.37
CA THR A 505 8.01 -2.06 26.53
C THR A 505 9.23 -1.58 27.32
N ALA A 506 9.52 -2.23 28.46
CA ALA A 506 10.64 -1.93 29.33
C ALA A 506 12.00 -2.13 28.65
N ILE A 507 12.08 -3.00 27.64
CA ILE A 507 13.29 -3.21 26.83
C ILE A 507 13.33 -2.23 25.66
N ALA A 508 12.26 -2.15 24.86
CA ALA A 508 12.25 -1.42 23.61
C ALA A 508 12.45 0.09 23.80
N TYR A 509 11.83 0.68 24.84
CA TYR A 509 11.90 2.11 25.06
C TYR A 509 13.31 2.60 25.45
N PRO A 510 13.97 2.06 26.50
CA PRO A 510 15.33 2.46 26.84
C PRO A 510 16.35 2.14 25.75
N LEU A 511 16.25 0.96 25.12
CA LEU A 511 17.16 0.54 24.07
C LEU A 511 17.07 1.45 22.84
N GLY A 512 15.85 1.78 22.40
CA GLY A 512 15.62 2.68 21.28
C GLY A 512 16.17 4.08 21.54
N ARG A 513 15.87 4.64 22.72
CA ARG A 513 16.39 5.96 23.14
C ARG A 513 17.92 5.99 23.17
N TRP A 514 18.54 4.94 23.72
CA TRP A 514 20.00 4.79 23.72
C TRP A 514 20.58 4.73 22.31
N ALA A 515 19.97 3.97 21.41
CA ALA A 515 20.41 3.84 20.02
C ALA A 515 20.29 5.17 19.26
N PHE A 516 19.20 5.91 19.44
CA PHE A 516 19.00 7.24 18.86
C PHE A 516 20.08 8.21 19.33
N ALA A 517 20.34 8.30 20.63
CA ALA A 517 21.39 9.15 21.20
C ALA A 517 22.79 8.77 20.65
N ARG A 518 23.05 7.48 20.44
CA ARG A 518 24.30 6.99 19.85
C ARG A 518 24.45 7.40 18.37
N ALA A 519 23.37 7.30 17.60
CA ALA A 519 23.34 7.71 16.19
C ALA A 519 23.55 9.23 16.05
N GLU A 520 22.87 10.02 16.88
CA GLU A 520 23.03 11.47 16.91
C GLU A 520 24.46 11.92 17.21
N ARG A 521 25.09 11.34 18.25
CA ARG A 521 26.50 11.62 18.56
C ARG A 521 27.43 11.27 17.41
N THR A 522 27.11 10.23 16.65
CA THR A 522 27.89 9.78 15.49
C THR A 522 27.73 10.75 14.32
N MET A 523 26.50 11.21 14.05
CA MET A 523 26.21 12.25 13.07
C MET A 523 26.98 13.54 13.34
N ARG A 524 26.92 14.04 14.58
CA ARG A 524 27.65 15.26 14.99
C ARG A 524 29.16 15.12 14.82
N ARG A 525 29.75 14.00 15.26
CA ARG A 525 31.20 13.75 15.11
C ARG A 525 31.67 13.68 13.67
N ARG A 526 30.80 13.23 12.75
CA ARG A 526 31.13 13.07 11.32
C ARG A 526 30.76 14.28 10.45
N GLY A 527 30.15 15.32 11.01
CA GLY A 527 29.71 16.49 10.25
C GLY A 527 28.67 16.17 9.18
N MET A 528 27.82 15.16 9.40
CA MET A 528 26.88 14.68 8.38
C MET A 528 25.55 15.47 8.33
N LEU A 529 25.40 16.49 9.19
CA LEU A 529 24.16 17.28 9.28
C LEU A 529 23.89 18.11 8.02
N SER A 530 24.93 18.58 7.33
CA SER A 530 24.83 19.46 6.17
C SER A 530 24.96 18.74 4.81
N GLN A 531 24.92 17.40 4.78
CA GLN A 531 25.24 16.61 3.58
C GLN A 531 24.04 16.29 2.67
N TYR A 532 22.83 16.75 3.01
CA TYR A 532 21.58 16.36 2.36
C TYR A 532 20.95 17.49 1.56
#